data_AF-A0A956UBT5-F1
#
_entry.id   AF-A0A956UBT5-F1
#
_cell.length_a   1.000
_cell.length_b   1.000
_cell.length_c   1.000
_cell.angle_alpha   90.00
_cell.angle_beta   90.00
_cell.angle_gamma   90.00
#
_symmetry.space_group_name_H-M   'P 1'
#
loop_
_entity.id
_entity.type
_entity.pdbx_description
1 polymer ?
#
loop_
_entity_poly.entity_id
_entity_poly.type
_entity_poly.pdbx_seq_one_letter_code
_entity_poly.pdbx_strand_id
1 'polypeptide(L)'
;MATIELVKQIEVLIQEAEAGDPQSQCALGFAYASGRGIAKDAERARHWYLLAARAGHSGAQYNLADIYLRGDGGGEVQKPDFNQAIYWFEQAASAGDPDA
;
A
#
# COMPACT_ATOMS: atom_id res chain seq x y z
N MET A 1 9.88 -0.57 25.70
CA MET A 1 8.95 -1.70 25.45
C MET A 1 8.13 -1.51 24.17
N ALA A 2 7.56 -0.34 23.87
CA ALA A 2 6.76 -0.10 22.65
C ALA A 2 7.49 -0.35 21.30
N THR A 3 8.80 -0.09 21.23
CA THR A 3 9.58 -0.28 19.99
C THR A 3 9.77 -1.76 19.62
N ILE A 4 9.86 -2.65 20.60
CA ILE A 4 10.05 -4.10 20.36
C ILE A 4 8.75 -4.71 19.82
N GLU A 5 7.60 -4.28 20.37
CA GLU A 5 6.29 -4.74 19.93
C GLU A 5 6.00 -4.35 18.48
N LEU A 6 6.39 -3.14 18.08
CA LEU A 6 6.20 -2.66 16.72
C LEU A 6 7.02 -3.47 15.70
N VAL A 7 8.27 -3.80 16.01
CA VAL A 7 9.12 -4.63 15.12
C VAL A 7 8.55 -6.03 14.98
N LYS A 8 8.08 -6.64 16.08
CA LYS A 8 7.45 -7.96 16.05
C LYS A 8 6.16 -7.97 15.22
N GLN A 9 5.38 -6.89 15.27
CA GLN A 9 4.19 -6.74 14.42
C GLN A 9 4.57 -6.66 12.93
N ILE A 10 5.68 -5.99 12.58
CA ILE A 10 6.17 -5.97 11.20
C ILE A 10 6.59 -7.36 10.73
N GLU A 11 7.24 -8.16 11.57
CA GLU A 11 7.63 -9.54 11.20
C GLU A 11 6.41 -10.40 10.85
N VAL A 12 5.33 -10.31 11.63
CA VAL A 12 4.07 -11.01 11.35
C VAL A 12 3.45 -10.50 10.04
N LEU A 13 3.40 -9.18 9.85
CA LEU A 13 2.89 -8.59 8.60
C LEU A 13 3.68 -9.04 7.38
N ILE A 14 5.00 -9.23 7.49
CA ILE A 14 5.82 -9.77 6.39
C ILE A 14 5.38 -11.20 6.06
N GLN A 15 5.23 -12.06 7.05
CA GLN A 15 4.81 -13.45 6.82
C GLN A 15 3.42 -13.53 6.17
N GLU A 16 2.45 -12.78 6.67
CA GLU A 16 1.08 -12.77 6.14
C GLU A 16 1.01 -12.12 4.74
N ALA A 17 1.77 -11.04 4.51
CA ALA A 17 1.85 -10.39 3.21
C ALA A 17 2.50 -11.30 2.15
N GLU A 18 3.56 -12.03 2.51
CA GLU A 18 4.20 -13.06 1.68
C GLU A 18 3.28 -14.26 1.41
N ALA A 19 2.42 -14.61 2.37
CA ALA A 19 1.38 -15.62 2.19
C ALA A 19 0.21 -15.17 1.28
N GLY A 20 0.19 -13.89 0.89
CA GLY A 20 -0.79 -13.35 -0.05
C GLY A 20 -1.98 -12.64 0.59
N ASP A 21 -1.96 -12.39 1.91
CA ASP A 21 -3.07 -11.70 2.59
C ASP A 21 -3.14 -10.21 2.17
N PRO A 22 -4.21 -9.75 1.49
CA PRO A 22 -4.28 -8.40 0.95
C PRO A 22 -4.29 -7.31 2.04
N GLN A 23 -4.85 -7.62 3.21
CA GLN A 23 -4.88 -6.68 4.34
C GLN A 23 -3.46 -6.46 4.89
N SER A 24 -2.69 -7.53 5.05
CA SER A 24 -1.31 -7.49 5.51
C SER A 24 -0.38 -6.85 4.49
N GLN A 25 -0.58 -7.13 3.20
CA GLN A 25 0.11 -6.43 2.11
C GLN A 25 -0.16 -4.92 2.17
N CYS A 26 -1.42 -4.50 2.37
CA CYS A 26 -1.75 -3.08 2.52
C CYS A 26 -1.08 -2.46 3.77
N ALA A 27 -1.12 -3.16 4.91
CA ALA A 27 -0.52 -2.70 6.16
C ALA A 27 1.02 -2.60 6.08
N LEU A 28 1.67 -3.57 5.43
CA LEU A 28 3.11 -3.57 5.20
C LEU A 28 3.51 -2.46 4.23
N GLY A 29 2.71 -2.22 3.18
CA GLY A 29 2.86 -1.05 2.31
C GLY A 29 2.85 0.26 3.09
N PHE A 30 1.91 0.41 4.03
CA PHE A 30 1.83 1.58 4.91
C PHE A 30 3.03 1.70 5.87
N ALA A 31 3.50 0.58 6.43
CA ALA A 31 4.68 0.58 7.30
C ALA A 31 5.92 1.09 6.54
N TYR A 32 6.11 0.62 5.31
CA TYR A 32 7.19 1.09 4.43
C TYR A 32 7.02 2.54 3.98
N ALA A 33 5.80 3.02 3.73
CA ALA A 33 5.55 4.41 3.36
C ALA A 33 5.80 5.40 4.52
N SER A 34 5.42 5.00 5.74
CA SER A 34 5.50 5.83 6.95
C SER A 34 6.82 5.68 7.71
N GLY A 35 7.60 4.63 7.46
CA GLY A 35 8.79 4.28 8.26
C GLY A 35 8.44 3.80 9.67
N ARG A 36 7.23 3.25 9.87
CA ARG A 36 6.74 2.82 11.18
C ARG A 36 7.18 1.39 11.45
N GLY A 37 8.15 1.19 12.34
CA GLY A 37 8.64 -0.13 12.74
C GLY A 37 9.62 -0.77 11.75
N ILE A 38 9.73 -0.19 10.55
CA ILE A 38 10.67 -0.56 9.50
C ILE A 38 11.22 0.71 8.83
N ALA A 39 12.38 0.62 8.18
CA ALA A 39 12.91 1.74 7.41
C ALA A 39 11.94 2.15 6.30
N LYS A 40 11.79 3.46 6.09
CA LYS A 40 10.97 3.98 4.99
C LYS A 40 11.57 3.55 3.65
N ASP A 41 10.77 2.92 2.81
CA ASP A 41 11.15 2.47 1.47
C ASP A 41 9.90 2.46 0.60
N ALA A 42 9.79 3.43 -0.27
CA ALA A 42 8.54 3.63 -0.97
C ALA A 42 8.42 2.90 -2.31
N GLU A 43 9.54 2.35 -2.83
CA GLU A 43 9.47 1.30 -3.85
C GLU A 43 8.79 0.06 -3.27
N ARG A 44 9.20 -0.35 -2.05
CA ARG A 44 8.55 -1.47 -1.35
C ARG A 44 7.12 -1.15 -0.96
N ALA A 45 6.83 0.08 -0.52
CA ALA A 45 5.46 0.50 -0.25
C ALA A 45 4.56 0.32 -1.48
N ARG A 46 4.99 0.84 -2.63
CA ARG A 46 4.29 0.66 -3.91
C ARG A 46 4.09 -0.80 -4.27
N HIS A 47 5.14 -1.62 -4.13
CA HIS A 47 5.08 -3.04 -4.45
C HIS A 47 3.97 -3.75 -3.67
N TRP A 48 3.92 -3.55 -2.34
CA TRP A 48 2.93 -4.19 -1.50
C TRP A 48 1.51 -3.65 -1.73
N TYR A 49 1.36 -2.34 -1.94
CA TYR A 49 0.07 -1.78 -2.33
C TYR A 49 -0.41 -2.32 -3.68
N LEU A 50 0.48 -2.52 -4.66
CA LEU A 50 0.12 -3.10 -5.95
C LEU A 50 -0.43 -4.52 -5.81
N LEU A 51 0.19 -5.36 -4.98
CA LEU A 51 -0.28 -6.72 -4.74
C LEU A 51 -1.67 -6.74 -4.09
N ALA A 52 -1.85 -5.96 -3.02
CA ALA A 52 -3.14 -5.84 -2.34
C ALA A 52 -4.23 -5.25 -3.25
N ALA A 53 -3.88 -4.23 -4.04
CA ALA A 53 -4.81 -3.58 -4.96
C ALA A 53 -5.28 -4.52 -6.08
N ARG A 54 -4.39 -5.37 -6.59
CA ARG A 54 -4.71 -6.43 -7.57
C ARG A 54 -5.61 -7.51 -6.97
N ALA A 55 -5.51 -7.76 -5.66
CA ALA A 55 -6.41 -8.65 -4.94
C ALA A 55 -7.75 -7.99 -4.55
N GLY A 56 -8.01 -6.76 -4.99
CA GLY A 56 -9.28 -6.06 -4.74
C GLY A 56 -9.34 -5.29 -3.42
N HIS A 57 -8.22 -5.13 -2.71
CA HIS A 57 -8.22 -4.40 -1.44
C HIS A 57 -8.38 -2.89 -1.68
N SER A 58 -9.56 -2.35 -1.38
CA SER A 58 -9.94 -0.95 -1.64
C SER A 58 -8.99 0.07 -1.01
N GLY A 59 -8.54 -0.17 0.23
CA GLY A 59 -7.58 0.71 0.90
C GLY A 59 -6.21 0.74 0.19
N ALA A 60 -5.81 -0.36 -0.47
CA ALA A 60 -4.55 -0.41 -1.19
C ALA A 60 -4.67 0.25 -2.56
N GLN A 61 -5.82 0.08 -3.23
CA GLN A 61 -6.15 0.79 -4.47
C GLN A 61 -6.13 2.31 -4.24
N TYR A 62 -6.74 2.81 -3.16
CA TYR A 62 -6.67 4.22 -2.79
C TYR A 62 -5.24 4.71 -2.55
N ASN A 63 -4.45 3.99 -1.74
CA ASN A 63 -3.07 4.39 -1.44
C ASN A 63 -2.18 4.38 -2.70
N LEU A 64 -2.39 3.42 -3.60
CA LEU A 64 -1.67 3.35 -4.86
C LEU A 64 -2.06 4.50 -5.81
N ALA A 65 -3.35 4.86 -5.85
CA ALA A 65 -3.83 6.02 -6.60
C ALA A 65 -3.22 7.33 -6.10
N ASP A 66 -3.14 7.51 -4.77
CA ASP A 66 -2.51 8.69 -4.15
C ASP A 66 -1.01 8.78 -4.49
N ILE A 67 -0.31 7.64 -4.51
CA ILE A 67 1.10 7.58 -4.95
C ILE A 67 1.25 8.05 -6.41
N TYR A 68 0.41 7.55 -7.32
CA TYR A 68 0.44 7.97 -8.73
C TYR A 68 0.03 9.44 -8.91
N LEU A 69 -0.89 9.95 -8.09
CA LEU A 69 -1.35 11.34 -8.12
C LEU A 69 -0.25 12.31 -7.66
N ARG A 70 0.46 11.97 -6.59
CA ARG A 70 1.53 12.82 -6.03
C ARG A 70 2.84 12.70 -6.81
N GLY A 71 3.06 11.57 -7.48
CA GLY A 71 4.37 11.21 -8.01
C GLY A 71 5.39 10.87 -6.92
N ASP A 72 4.96 10.82 -5.66
CA ASP A 72 5.80 10.59 -4.48
C ASP A 72 5.65 9.15 -3.99
N GLY A 73 6.00 8.20 -4.85
CA GLY A 73 6.38 6.88 -4.36
C GLY A 73 7.65 6.90 -3.50
N GLY A 74 7.77 7.83 -2.55
CA GLY A 74 8.75 8.08 -1.48
C GLY A 74 10.22 7.83 -1.78
N GLY A 75 10.59 7.95 -3.05
CA GLY A 75 11.92 8.03 -3.63
C GLY A 75 11.79 8.80 -4.94
N GLU A 76 12.91 9.35 -5.44
CA GLU A 76 13.06 10.24 -6.61
C GLU A 76 11.76 10.55 -7.38
N VAL A 77 11.34 11.82 -7.32
CA VAL A 77 10.12 12.39 -7.90
C VAL A 77 9.79 11.75 -9.25
N GLN A 78 8.96 10.71 -9.22
CA GLN A 78 8.35 10.19 -10.42
C GLN A 78 7.29 11.22 -10.80
N LYS A 79 7.18 11.55 -12.09
CA LYS A 79 6.13 12.47 -12.52
C LYS A 79 4.78 11.83 -12.20
N PRO A 80 3.80 12.61 -11.71
CA PRO A 80 2.44 12.12 -11.53
C PRO A 80 1.92 11.38 -12.77
N ASP A 81 1.30 10.23 -12.56
CA ASP A 81 0.57 9.48 -13.59
C ASP A 81 -0.93 9.55 -13.26
N PHE A 82 -1.58 10.56 -13.82
CA PHE A 82 -3.01 10.78 -13.59
C PHE A 82 -3.88 9.65 -14.15
N ASN A 83 -3.46 8.95 -15.20
CA ASN A 83 -4.23 7.85 -15.76
C ASN A 83 -4.24 6.65 -14.80
N GLN A 84 -3.08 6.31 -14.23
CA GLN A 84 -3.00 5.28 -13.20
C GLN A 84 -3.74 5.69 -11.93
N ALA A 85 -3.63 6.95 -11.51
CA ALA A 85 -4.36 7.46 -10.35
C ALA A 85 -5.88 7.32 -10.51
N ILE A 86 -6.43 7.77 -11.65
CA ILE A 86 -7.86 7.65 -11.95
C ILE A 86 -8.28 6.19 -11.94
N TYR A 87 -7.54 5.32 -12.64
CA TYR A 87 -7.85 3.89 -12.70
C TYR A 87 -7.97 3.28 -11.29
N TRP A 88 -6.98 3.49 -10.43
CA TRP A 88 -7.00 2.90 -9.09
C TRP A 88 -8.04 3.55 -8.15
N PHE A 89 -8.34 4.83 -8.30
CA PHE A 89 -9.45 5.46 -7.57
C PHE A 89 -10.82 4.89 -7.99
N GLU A 90 -11.02 4.66 -9.29
CA GLU A 90 -12.25 4.03 -9.79
C GLU A 90 -12.40 2.60 -9.23
N GLN A 91 -11.32 1.81 -9.24
CA GLN A 91 -11.34 0.48 -8.62
C GLN A 91 -11.67 0.54 -7.12
N ALA A 92 -11.08 1.48 -6.40
CA ALA A 92 -11.35 1.67 -4.96
C ALA A 92 -12.81 2.05 -4.69
N ALA A 93 -13.40 2.89 -5.55
CA ALA A 93 -14.80 3.28 -5.46
C ALA A 93 -15.74 2.10 -5.75
N SER A 94 -15.49 1.36 -6.83
CA SER A 94 -16.30 0.18 -7.20
C SER A 94 -16.19 -0.97 -6.19
N ALA A 95 -15.03 -1.18 -5.57
CA ALA A 95 -14.87 -2.19 -4.52
C ALA A 95 -15.67 -1.88 -3.23
N GLY A 96 -16.09 -0.61 -3.05
CA GLY A 96 -16.95 -0.18 -1.96
C GLY A 96 -18.44 -0.17 -2.29
N ASP A 97 -18.81 -0.41 -3.55
CA ASP A 97 -20.18 -0.34 -4.03
C ASP A 97 -20.68 -1.76 -4.38
N PRO A 98 -21.37 -2.46 -3.45
CA PRO A 98 -21.83 -3.82 -3.70
C PRO A 98 -22.95 -3.91 -4.76
N ASP A 99 -23.49 -2.78 -5.22
CA ASP A 99 -24.64 -2.69 -6.14
C ASP A 99 -24.32 -2.03 -7.51
N ALA A 100 -23.03 -1.84 -7.86
CA ALA A 100 -22.61 -1.28 -9.16
C ALA A 100 -22.64 -2.29 -10.33
#